data_AF-E0NGX5-F1
#
_entry.id   AF-E0NGX5-F1
#
_cell.length_a   1.000
_cell.length_b   1.000
_cell.length_c   1.000
_cell.angle_alpha   90.00
_cell.angle_beta   90.00
_cell.angle_gamma   90.00
#
_symmetry.space_group_name_H-M   'P 1'
#
loop_
_entity.id
_entity.type
_entity.pdbx_description
1 polymer ?
#
loop_
_entity_poly.entity_id
_entity_poly.type
_entity_poly.pdbx_seq_one_letter_code
_entity_poly.pdbx_strand_id
1 'polypeptide(L)'
;MNRQPLVINKNKLIIAISIPLLELIIGGTVVNLIPSMFGKILFTDLIFFIGFLVAILLYKDVLKRDWPRFKQHLWRNLIFAVLGVVAAHLLISITRSGLNLFLSASLSPETLLSFAVSAPALGFLGSLTALMAPFTEEIIFRHALFYQWRNRGLTTWLMFILSSVLFGLVHWNNFNGDLLQMIPYMFVGAGFALIYYKSQNIWQNIMTHFFFDFIQVLGAGVVLIVSLLR
;
A
#
# COMPACT_ATOMS: atom_id res chain seq x y z
N MET A 1 -16.07 5.87 -24.17
CA MET A 1 -14.97 6.12 -23.19
C MET A 1 -14.69 7.61 -23.14
N ASN A 2 -14.70 8.24 -21.96
CA ASN A 2 -14.44 9.67 -21.85
C ASN A 2 -12.94 9.93 -22.01
N ARG A 3 -12.52 10.40 -23.19
CA ARG A 3 -11.12 10.70 -23.53
C ARG A 3 -10.63 12.03 -22.92
N GLN A 4 -11.50 12.73 -22.20
CA GLN A 4 -11.19 14.02 -21.60
C GLN A 4 -10.31 13.87 -20.35
N PRO A 5 -9.30 14.73 -20.16
CA PRO A 5 -8.55 14.82 -18.91
C PRO A 5 -9.47 15.15 -17.72
N LEU A 6 -9.21 14.57 -16.55
CA LEU A 6 -9.94 14.94 -15.32
C LEU A 6 -9.51 16.31 -14.81
N VAL A 7 -10.41 17.10 -14.24
CA VAL A 7 -10.03 18.33 -13.53
C VAL A 7 -9.31 17.97 -12.22
N ILE A 8 -8.11 18.51 -12.01
CA ILE A 8 -7.28 18.26 -10.83
C ILE A 8 -7.45 19.41 -9.84
N ASN A 9 -7.88 19.08 -8.61
CA ASN A 9 -7.90 20.03 -7.51
C ASN A 9 -6.53 20.04 -6.82
N LYS A 10 -5.79 21.14 -6.97
CA LYS A 10 -4.42 21.29 -6.42
C LYS A 10 -4.39 21.18 -4.90
N ASN A 11 -5.36 21.74 -4.19
CA ASN A 11 -5.42 21.68 -2.73
C ASN A 11 -5.63 20.24 -2.25
N LYS A 12 -6.54 19.49 -2.90
CA LYS A 12 -6.72 18.07 -2.60
C LYS A 12 -5.42 17.29 -2.86
N LEU A 13 -4.73 17.56 -3.96
CA LEU A 13 -3.47 16.88 -4.28
C LEU A 13 -2.37 17.16 -3.24
N ILE A 14 -2.21 18.42 -2.81
CA ILE A 14 -1.20 18.79 -1.80
C ILE A 14 -1.49 18.10 -0.47
N ILE A 15 -2.74 18.13 0.00
CA ILE A 15 -3.14 17.46 1.25
C ILE A 15 -2.89 15.95 1.12
N ALA A 16 -3.28 15.34 -0.01
CA ALA A 16 -3.09 13.91 -0.24
C ALA A 16 -1.61 13.50 -0.15
N ILE A 17 -0.71 14.24 -0.82
CA ILE A 17 0.72 13.93 -0.80
C ILE A 17 1.33 14.14 0.58
N SER A 18 0.81 15.09 1.37
CA SER A 18 1.33 15.34 2.71
C SER A 18 1.09 14.19 3.70
N ILE A 19 0.04 13.38 3.51
CA ILE A 19 -0.31 12.28 4.41
C ILE A 19 0.86 11.28 4.58
N PRO A 20 1.34 10.58 3.53
CA PRO A 20 2.42 9.60 3.67
C PRO A 20 3.76 10.25 4.05
N LEU A 21 3.98 11.52 3.69
CA LEU A 21 5.18 12.25 4.13
C LEU A 21 5.17 12.49 5.63
N LEU A 22 4.02 12.89 6.20
CA LEU A 22 3.86 13.06 7.63
C LEU A 22 3.94 11.71 8.36
N GLU A 23 3.28 10.67 7.85
CA GLU A 23 3.36 9.31 8.41
C GLU A 23 4.81 8.81 8.45
N LEU A 24 5.57 9.01 7.36
CA LEU A 24 6.98 8.63 7.28
C LEU A 24 7.86 9.42 8.26
N ILE A 25 7.71 10.75 8.32
CA ILE A 25 8.51 11.62 9.20
C ILE A 25 8.20 11.31 10.67
N ILE A 26 6.92 11.25 11.04
CA ILE A 26 6.49 11.00 12.42
C ILE A 26 6.88 9.58 12.84
N GLY A 27 6.75 8.59 11.94
CA GLY A 27 7.18 7.21 12.17
C GLY A 27 8.68 7.07 12.39
N GLY A 28 9.50 7.83 11.67
CA GLY A 28 10.96 7.80 11.80
C GLY A 28 11.50 8.60 12.99
N THR A 29 10.72 9.54 13.54
CA THR A 29 11.18 10.47 14.58
C THR A 29 10.42 10.30 15.89
N VAL A 30 9.15 10.70 15.92
CA VAL A 30 8.32 10.78 17.14
C VAL A 30 8.05 9.39 17.72
N VAL A 31 7.73 8.40 16.89
CA VAL A 31 7.50 7.01 17.35
C VAL A 31 8.74 6.48 18.10
N ASN A 32 9.94 6.86 17.67
CA ASN A 32 11.18 6.41 18.29
C ASN A 32 11.42 7.00 19.70
N LEU A 33 10.74 8.09 20.06
CA LEU A 33 10.80 8.68 21.39
C LEU A 33 9.93 7.94 22.43
N ILE A 34 8.99 7.10 21.98
CA ILE A 34 8.09 6.37 22.87
C ILE A 34 8.83 5.17 23.48
N PRO A 35 8.97 5.06 24.82
CA PRO A 35 9.80 4.01 25.42
C PRO A 35 9.24 2.58 25.26
N SER A 36 7.91 2.43 25.31
CA SER A 36 7.27 1.11 25.29
C SER A 36 6.89 0.68 23.87
N MET A 37 7.12 -0.60 23.54
CA MET A 37 6.74 -1.16 22.24
C MET A 37 5.22 -1.10 22.00
N PHE A 38 4.43 -1.36 23.03
CA PHE A 38 2.97 -1.22 22.97
C PHE A 38 2.55 0.23 22.63
N GLY A 39 3.18 1.22 23.28
CA GLY A 39 2.91 2.63 22.98
C GLY A 39 3.30 3.01 21.54
N LYS A 40 4.43 2.50 21.04
CA LYS A 40 4.86 2.70 19.65
C LYS A 40 3.83 2.19 18.64
N ILE A 41 3.31 0.99 18.88
CA ILE A 41 2.30 0.35 18.01
C ILE A 41 1.02 1.17 18.01
N LEU A 42 0.45 1.45 19.20
CA LEU A 42 -0.79 2.23 19.30
C LEU A 42 -0.69 3.61 18.64
N PHE A 43 0.44 4.28 18.83
CA PHE A 43 0.67 5.60 18.23
C PHE A 43 0.78 5.52 16.70
N THR A 44 1.49 4.51 16.18
CA THR A 44 1.56 4.25 14.73
C THR A 44 0.17 3.95 14.15
N ASP A 45 -0.59 3.04 14.76
CA ASP A 45 -1.95 2.70 14.35
C ASP A 45 -2.85 3.94 14.31
N LEU A 46 -2.77 4.79 15.34
CA LEU A 46 -3.54 6.02 15.42
C LEU A 46 -3.21 6.99 14.27
N ILE A 47 -1.92 7.16 13.96
CA ILE A 47 -1.48 8.05 12.87
C ILE A 47 -1.99 7.56 11.52
N PHE A 48 -1.80 6.28 11.21
CA PHE A 48 -2.31 5.68 9.97
C PHE A 48 -3.83 5.75 9.91
N PHE A 49 -4.53 5.61 11.05
CA PHE A 49 -5.98 5.72 11.09
C PHE A 49 -6.46 7.13 10.78
N ILE A 50 -5.78 8.15 11.31
CA ILE A 50 -6.04 9.55 10.96
C ILE A 50 -5.79 9.79 9.47
N GLY A 51 -4.65 9.34 8.93
CA GLY A 51 -4.31 9.45 7.51
C GLY A 51 -5.36 8.79 6.61
N PHE A 52 -5.81 7.59 6.98
CA PHE A 52 -6.91 6.87 6.36
C PHE A 52 -8.22 7.68 6.34
N LEU A 53 -8.66 8.19 7.49
CA LEU A 53 -9.89 8.99 7.56
C LEU A 53 -9.79 10.24 6.67
N VAL A 54 -8.66 10.95 6.71
CA VAL A 54 -8.44 12.13 5.86
C VAL A 54 -8.47 11.74 4.38
N ALA A 55 -7.78 10.68 3.97
CA ALA A 55 -7.76 10.22 2.58
C ALA A 55 -9.16 9.84 2.07
N ILE A 56 -9.93 9.08 2.87
CA ILE A 56 -11.31 8.70 2.55
C ILE A 56 -12.19 9.94 2.39
N LEU A 57 -12.11 10.91 3.31
CA LEU A 57 -12.93 12.12 3.26
C LEU A 57 -12.56 13.00 2.05
N LEU A 58 -11.27 13.10 1.73
CA LEU A 58 -10.74 13.93 0.64
C LEU A 58 -11.19 13.42 -0.73
N TYR A 59 -11.21 12.09 -0.91
CA TYR A 59 -11.56 11.41 -2.17
C TYR A 59 -12.87 10.60 -2.11
N LYS A 60 -13.76 10.93 -1.16
CA LYS A 60 -15.07 10.28 -0.99
C LYS A 60 -15.90 10.23 -2.28
N ASP A 61 -15.79 11.27 -3.11
CA ASP A 61 -16.54 11.38 -4.36
C ASP A 61 -16.10 10.30 -5.37
N VAL A 62 -14.80 10.02 -5.41
CA VAL A 62 -14.19 8.98 -6.27
C VAL A 62 -14.62 7.60 -5.78
N LEU A 63 -14.51 7.36 -4.47
CA LEU A 63 -14.93 6.11 -3.85
C LEU A 63 -16.41 5.83 -4.09
N LYS A 64 -17.28 6.81 -3.83
CA LYS A 64 -18.73 6.68 -4.06
C LYS A 64 -19.07 6.45 -5.53
N ARG A 65 -18.39 7.13 -6.46
CA ARG A 65 -18.61 6.97 -7.91
C ARG A 65 -18.20 5.59 -8.42
N ASP A 66 -17.13 5.02 -7.89
CA ASP A 66 -16.55 3.77 -8.40
C ASP A 66 -17.21 2.53 -7.75
N TRP A 67 -17.80 2.68 -6.55
CA TRP A 67 -18.36 1.56 -5.78
C TRP A 67 -19.49 0.79 -6.47
N PRO A 68 -20.54 1.44 -7.02
CA PRO A 68 -21.64 0.71 -7.67
C PRO A 68 -21.16 -0.16 -8.84
N ARG A 69 -20.19 0.34 -9.62
CA ARG A 69 -19.59 -0.39 -10.74
C ARG A 69 -18.76 -1.59 -10.29
N PHE A 70 -18.08 -1.47 -9.15
CA PHE A 70 -17.37 -2.59 -8.56
C PHE A 70 -18.35 -3.66 -8.05
N LYS A 71 -19.40 -3.25 -7.33
CA LYS A 71 -20.38 -4.16 -6.74
C LYS A 71 -21.25 -4.89 -7.78
N GLN A 72 -21.51 -4.27 -8.94
CA GLN A 72 -22.32 -4.88 -10.02
C GLN A 72 -21.81 -6.26 -10.45
N HIS A 73 -20.49 -6.48 -10.41
CA HIS A 73 -19.86 -7.76 -10.73
C HIS A 73 -18.91 -8.20 -9.62
N LEU A 74 -19.39 -8.16 -8.37
CA LEU A 74 -18.59 -8.35 -7.16
C LEU A 74 -17.67 -9.56 -7.25
N TRP A 75 -18.21 -10.76 -7.48
CA TRP A 75 -17.43 -12.00 -7.50
C TRP A 75 -16.31 -12.01 -8.55
N ARG A 76 -16.63 -11.56 -9.78
CA ARG A 76 -15.63 -11.44 -10.85
C ARG A 76 -14.51 -10.48 -10.46
N ASN A 77 -14.87 -9.34 -9.88
CA ASN A 77 -13.91 -8.31 -9.49
C ASN A 77 -13.06 -8.76 -8.28
N LEU A 78 -13.64 -9.52 -7.35
CA LEU A 78 -12.91 -10.17 -6.25
C LEU A 78 -11.95 -11.25 -6.75
N ILE A 79 -12.35 -12.07 -7.73
CA ILE A 79 -11.44 -13.03 -8.38
C ILE A 79 -10.28 -12.29 -9.04
N PHE A 80 -10.53 -11.21 -9.77
CA PHE A 80 -9.46 -10.39 -10.33
C PHE A 80 -8.58 -9.74 -9.26
N ALA A 81 -9.12 -9.40 -8.10
CA ALA A 81 -8.33 -8.89 -6.98
C ALA A 81 -7.37 -9.97 -6.46
N VAL A 82 -7.86 -11.19 -6.25
CA VAL A 82 -7.03 -12.34 -5.83
C VAL A 82 -5.96 -12.68 -6.88
N LEU A 83 -6.31 -12.68 -8.18
CA LEU A 83 -5.32 -12.86 -9.25
C LEU A 83 -4.28 -11.74 -9.26
N GLY A 84 -4.68 -10.50 -8.95
CA GLY A 84 -3.79 -9.37 -8.75
C GLY A 84 -2.82 -9.58 -7.59
N VAL A 85 -3.26 -10.18 -6.48
CA VAL A 85 -2.39 -10.56 -5.34
C VAL A 85 -1.33 -11.56 -5.78
N VAL A 86 -1.73 -12.61 -6.52
CA VAL A 86 -0.79 -13.61 -7.05
C VAL A 86 0.23 -12.93 -7.97
N ALA A 87 -0.21 -12.06 -8.86
CA ALA A 87 0.68 -11.30 -9.75
C ALA A 87 1.65 -10.40 -8.97
N ALA A 88 1.21 -9.75 -7.89
CA ALA A 88 2.07 -8.93 -7.05
C ALA A 88 3.17 -9.74 -6.36
N HIS A 89 2.84 -10.91 -5.80
CA HIS A 89 3.84 -11.81 -5.19
C HIS A 89 4.84 -12.33 -6.23
N LEU A 90 4.37 -12.71 -7.42
CA LEU A 90 5.24 -13.11 -8.52
C LEU A 90 6.18 -11.96 -8.93
N LEU A 91 5.67 -10.74 -8.99
CA LEU A 91 6.46 -9.57 -9.35
C LEU A 91 7.56 -9.30 -8.32
N ILE A 92 7.24 -9.37 -7.02
CA ILE A 92 8.26 -9.28 -5.94
C ILE A 92 9.32 -10.37 -6.12
N SER A 93 8.89 -11.62 -6.31
CA SER A 93 9.80 -12.76 -6.45
C SER A 93 10.73 -12.61 -7.64
N ILE A 94 10.21 -12.20 -8.80
CA ILE A 94 11.00 -11.99 -10.02
C ILE A 94 11.98 -10.84 -9.82
N THR A 95 11.53 -9.71 -9.28
CA THR A 95 12.40 -8.55 -9.05
C THR A 95 13.52 -8.88 -8.07
N ARG A 96 13.23 -9.55 -6.95
CA ARG A 96 14.26 -9.98 -5.98
C ARG A 96 15.27 -10.94 -6.61
N SER A 97 14.81 -11.96 -7.33
CA SER A 97 15.69 -12.89 -8.02
C SER A 97 16.59 -12.19 -9.04
N GLY A 98 16.05 -11.23 -9.79
CA GLY A 98 16.84 -10.39 -10.70
C GLY A 98 17.92 -9.60 -9.96
N LEU A 99 17.56 -8.90 -8.88
CA LEU A 99 18.52 -8.12 -8.09
C LEU A 99 19.63 -9.00 -7.48
N ASN A 100 19.29 -10.17 -6.95
CA ASN A 100 20.27 -11.11 -6.40
C ASN A 100 21.24 -11.63 -7.48
N LEU A 101 20.76 -11.88 -8.70
CA LEU A 101 21.60 -12.30 -9.83
C LEU A 101 22.52 -11.19 -10.34
N PHE A 102 22.02 -9.96 -10.48
CA PHE A 102 22.75 -8.87 -11.13
C PHE A 102 23.65 -8.07 -10.17
N LEU A 103 23.30 -8.01 -8.88
CA LEU A 103 24.01 -7.18 -7.89
C LEU A 103 24.66 -8.01 -6.78
N SER A 104 24.59 -9.35 -6.86
CA SER A 104 24.96 -10.25 -5.74
C SER A 104 24.32 -9.83 -4.42
N ALA A 105 23.13 -9.23 -4.49
CA ALA A 105 22.41 -8.76 -3.33
C ALA A 105 21.98 -9.97 -2.48
N SER A 106 22.07 -9.84 -1.15
CA SER A 106 21.56 -10.83 -0.20
C SER A 106 20.19 -10.40 0.32
N LEU A 107 19.25 -10.14 -0.61
CA LEU A 107 17.89 -9.75 -0.23
C LEU A 107 17.22 -10.91 0.50
N SER A 108 17.00 -10.76 1.79
CA SER A 108 16.24 -11.71 2.59
C SER A 108 14.83 -11.88 2.01
N PRO A 109 14.30 -13.12 1.92
CA PRO A 109 12.90 -13.32 1.63
C PRO A 109 12.04 -12.49 2.60
N GLU A 110 10.95 -11.89 2.13
CA GLU A 110 9.86 -11.54 3.04
C GLU A 110 9.45 -12.83 3.72
N THR A 111 9.80 -12.95 4.99
CA THR A 111 9.15 -13.96 5.79
C THR A 111 7.74 -13.39 5.97
N LEU A 112 6.75 -13.95 5.26
CA LEU A 112 5.31 -13.68 5.49
C LEU A 112 4.93 -13.83 6.98
N LEU A 113 5.83 -14.44 7.75
CA LEU A 113 5.76 -14.75 9.16
C LEU A 113 6.94 -14.12 9.95
N SER A 114 7.38 -12.89 9.64
CA SER A 114 8.38 -12.19 10.46
C SER A 114 7.84 -11.71 11.81
N PHE A 115 6.55 -11.94 12.10
CA PHE A 115 5.94 -11.77 13.43
C PHE A 115 6.38 -12.82 14.46
N ALA A 116 7.58 -13.39 14.32
CA ALA A 116 8.33 -13.98 15.42
C ALA A 116 8.76 -12.87 16.41
N VAL A 117 7.81 -12.05 16.84
CA VAL A 117 7.96 -11.18 17.99
C VAL A 117 7.84 -12.11 19.19
N SER A 118 8.70 -11.95 20.19
CA SER A 118 8.57 -12.59 21.51
C SER A 118 7.21 -12.35 22.19
N ALA A 119 6.36 -11.48 21.61
CA ALA A 119 5.00 -11.17 22.02
C ALA A 119 4.02 -11.22 20.82
N PRO A 120 3.41 -12.38 20.51
CA PRO A 120 2.42 -12.56 19.43
C PRO A 120 1.26 -11.54 19.44
N ALA A 121 0.81 -11.12 20.62
CA ALA A 121 -0.24 -10.11 20.76
C ALA A 121 0.18 -8.74 20.21
N LEU A 122 1.45 -8.34 20.42
CA LEU A 122 1.98 -7.09 19.87
C LEU A 122 2.15 -7.19 18.36
N GLY A 123 2.56 -8.34 17.84
CA GLY A 123 2.63 -8.59 16.40
C GLY A 123 1.27 -8.46 15.72
N PHE A 124 0.23 -9.08 16.31
CA PHE A 124 -1.14 -8.94 15.82
C PHE A 124 -1.64 -7.49 15.86
N LEU A 125 -1.43 -6.79 16.98
CA LEU A 125 -1.81 -5.38 17.10
C LEU A 125 -1.12 -4.52 16.03
N GLY A 126 0.19 -4.68 15.84
CA GLY A 126 0.93 -3.91 14.83
C GLY A 126 0.52 -4.19 13.38
N SER A 127 -0.04 -5.38 13.11
CA SER A 127 -0.57 -5.72 11.79
C SER A 127 -1.85 -4.97 11.42
N LEU A 128 -2.54 -4.31 12.37
CA LEU A 128 -3.80 -3.62 12.10
C LEU A 128 -3.64 -2.43 11.16
N THR A 129 -2.46 -1.81 11.10
CA THR A 129 -2.08 -0.82 10.07
C THR A 129 -2.33 -1.34 8.64
N ALA A 130 -2.09 -2.62 8.39
CA ALA A 130 -2.25 -3.27 7.08
C ALA A 130 -3.72 -3.36 6.63
N LEU A 131 -4.68 -3.16 7.53
CA LEU A 131 -6.10 -3.10 7.18
C LEU A 131 -6.52 -1.74 6.61
N MET A 132 -5.75 -0.69 6.89
CA MET A 132 -6.08 0.70 6.51
C MET A 132 -5.13 1.28 5.47
N ALA A 133 -3.84 0.91 5.49
CA ALA A 133 -2.83 1.42 4.58
C ALA A 133 -3.21 1.26 3.09
N PRO A 134 -3.74 0.10 2.62
CA PRO A 134 -4.13 -0.07 1.22
C PRO A 134 -5.11 0.99 0.71
N PHE A 135 -6.03 1.47 1.56
CA PHE A 135 -6.97 2.51 1.15
C PHE A 135 -6.27 3.85 0.95
N THR A 136 -5.46 4.26 1.92
CA THR A 136 -4.68 5.51 1.90
C THR A 136 -3.72 5.52 0.71
N GLU A 137 -2.96 4.45 0.54
CA GLU A 137 -1.93 4.34 -0.49
C GLU A 137 -2.52 4.30 -1.91
N GLU A 138 -3.64 3.60 -2.12
CA GLU A 138 -4.27 3.57 -3.43
C GLU A 138 -4.95 4.89 -3.80
N ILE A 139 -5.51 5.60 -2.81
CA ILE A 139 -6.03 6.96 -3.02
C ILE A 139 -4.90 7.93 -3.39
N ILE A 140 -3.77 7.87 -2.70
CA ILE A 140 -2.71 8.87 -2.85
C ILE A 140 -1.83 8.56 -4.05
N PHE A 141 -1.22 7.38 -4.09
CA PHE A 141 -0.31 7.04 -5.18
C PHE A 141 -1.08 6.79 -6.47
N ARG A 142 -2.11 5.93 -6.43
CA ARG A 142 -2.72 5.45 -7.67
C ARG A 142 -3.78 6.39 -8.19
N HIS A 143 -4.58 7.02 -7.32
CA HIS A 143 -5.52 8.04 -7.78
C HIS A 143 -4.91 9.43 -7.91
N ALA A 144 -4.42 10.02 -6.82
CA ALA A 144 -3.99 11.41 -6.79
C ALA A 144 -2.68 11.64 -7.57
N LEU A 145 -1.67 10.80 -7.38
CA LEU A 145 -0.41 10.95 -8.10
C LEU A 145 -0.52 10.46 -9.53
N PHE A 146 -1.23 9.36 -9.83
CA PHE A 146 -1.24 8.80 -11.18
C PHE A 146 -2.56 8.98 -11.96
N TYR A 147 -3.63 8.27 -11.59
CA TYR A 147 -4.79 8.05 -12.46
C TYR A 147 -5.55 9.33 -12.82
N GLN A 148 -5.56 10.36 -11.94
CA GLN A 148 -6.18 11.64 -12.28
C GLN A 148 -5.44 12.40 -13.40
N TRP A 149 -4.19 12.03 -13.68
CA TRP A 149 -3.36 12.57 -14.76
C TRP A 149 -3.51 11.85 -16.09
N ARG A 150 -4.35 10.80 -16.17
CA ARG A 150 -4.59 10.07 -17.44
C ARG A 150 -5.05 10.99 -18.57
N ASN A 151 -4.82 10.52 -19.80
CA ASN A 151 -5.13 11.22 -21.06
C ASN A 151 -4.35 12.55 -21.25
N ARG A 152 -3.14 12.65 -20.70
CA ARG A 152 -2.25 13.83 -20.84
C ARG A 152 -0.92 13.54 -21.54
N GLY A 153 -0.92 12.60 -22.49
CA GLY A 153 0.29 12.21 -23.22
C GLY A 153 1.41 11.76 -22.27
N LEU A 154 2.62 12.28 -22.48
CA LEU A 154 3.83 11.97 -21.72
C LEU A 154 3.65 12.13 -20.20
N THR A 155 2.92 13.17 -19.77
CA THR A 155 2.66 13.44 -18.35
C THR A 155 1.99 12.25 -17.65
N THR A 156 1.11 11.52 -18.34
CA THR A 156 0.47 10.32 -17.76
C THR A 156 1.51 9.29 -17.31
N TRP A 157 2.52 9.07 -18.15
CA TRP A 157 3.54 8.05 -17.91
C TRP A 157 4.64 8.53 -16.97
N LEU A 158 4.95 9.83 -16.95
CA LEU A 158 5.79 10.42 -15.92
C LEU A 158 5.15 10.26 -14.53
N MET A 159 3.84 10.51 -14.42
CA MET A 159 3.11 10.32 -13.16
C MET A 159 2.95 8.85 -12.77
N PHE A 160 2.89 7.94 -13.75
CA PHE A 160 2.96 6.49 -13.51
C PHE A 160 4.28 6.10 -12.84
N ILE A 161 5.41 6.52 -13.42
CA ILE A 161 6.75 6.24 -12.88
C ILE A 161 6.90 6.88 -11.50
N LEU A 162 6.55 8.17 -11.36
CA LEU A 162 6.65 8.90 -10.10
C LEU A 162 5.83 8.21 -9.00
N SER A 163 4.57 7.87 -9.27
CA SER A 163 3.73 7.15 -8.31
C SER A 163 4.33 5.81 -7.90
N SER A 164 4.95 5.08 -8.83
CA SER A 164 5.51 3.75 -8.57
C SER A 164 6.78 3.83 -7.74
N VAL A 165 7.68 4.75 -8.07
CA VAL A 165 8.92 4.99 -7.31
C VAL A 165 8.60 5.48 -5.91
N LEU A 166 7.73 6.49 -5.76
CA LEU A 166 7.37 7.02 -4.46
C LEU A 166 6.70 5.95 -3.58
N PHE A 167 5.89 5.07 -4.17
CA PHE A 167 5.30 3.96 -3.43
C PHE A 167 6.33 3.00 -2.83
N GLY A 168 7.42 2.69 -3.54
CA GLY A 168 8.52 1.93 -2.94
C GLY A 168 9.24 2.72 -1.84
N LEU A 169 9.50 4.01 -2.08
CA LEU A 169 10.26 4.86 -1.15
C LEU A 169 9.54 5.13 0.17
N VAL A 170 8.20 5.11 0.22
CA VAL A 170 7.50 5.33 1.50
C VAL A 170 7.70 4.19 2.50
N HIS A 171 8.20 3.04 2.04
CA HIS A 171 8.58 1.92 2.91
C HIS A 171 9.96 2.09 3.54
N TRP A 172 10.52 3.31 3.53
CA TRP A 172 11.86 3.61 4.07
C TRP A 172 12.07 3.11 5.49
N ASN A 173 11.12 3.39 6.38
CA ASN A 173 11.20 2.96 7.78
C ASN A 173 11.05 1.43 7.92
N ASN A 174 10.31 0.76 7.03
CA ASN A 174 10.14 -0.69 7.05
C ASN A 174 11.44 -1.43 6.68
N PHE A 175 12.26 -0.85 5.81
CA PHE A 175 13.52 -1.44 5.35
C PHE A 175 14.76 -0.79 5.96
N ASN A 176 14.62 -0.02 7.03
CA ASN A 176 15.74 0.68 7.69
C ASN A 176 16.59 1.52 6.70
N GLY A 177 15.94 2.09 5.68
CA GLY A 177 16.60 2.88 4.64
C GLY A 177 17.32 2.08 3.55
N ASP A 178 17.19 0.75 3.51
CA ASP A 178 17.76 -0.06 2.43
C ASP A 178 16.97 0.09 1.12
N LEU A 179 17.52 0.91 0.22
CA LEU A 179 16.92 1.19 -1.09
C LEU A 179 16.74 -0.06 -1.95
N LEU A 180 17.61 -1.08 -1.85
CA LEU A 180 17.49 -2.29 -2.66
C LEU A 180 16.24 -3.09 -2.28
N GLN A 181 15.87 -3.08 -1.00
CA GLN A 181 14.66 -3.74 -0.49
C GLN A 181 13.38 -3.02 -0.94
N MET A 182 13.46 -1.72 -1.26
CA MET A 182 12.33 -0.94 -1.77
C MET A 182 12.05 -1.15 -3.25
N ILE A 183 13.04 -1.59 -4.04
CA ILE A 183 12.89 -1.78 -5.49
C ILE A 183 11.74 -2.75 -5.83
N PRO A 184 11.61 -3.95 -5.23
CA PRO A 184 10.46 -4.82 -5.44
C PRO A 184 9.11 -4.11 -5.25
N TYR A 185 9.00 -3.23 -4.26
CA TYR A 185 7.78 -2.47 -3.97
C TYR A 185 7.54 -1.38 -5.02
N MET A 186 8.58 -0.80 -5.63
CA MET A 186 8.40 0.09 -6.79
C MET A 186 7.76 -0.64 -7.98
N PHE A 187 8.17 -1.90 -8.23
CA PHE A 187 7.57 -2.73 -9.27
C PHE A 187 6.12 -3.13 -8.94
N VAL A 188 5.84 -3.54 -7.69
CA VAL A 188 4.45 -3.75 -7.22
C VAL A 188 3.63 -2.48 -7.38
N GLY A 189 4.22 -1.33 -7.08
CA GLY A 189 3.64 -0.01 -7.30
C GLY A 189 3.16 0.21 -8.72
N ALA A 190 4.02 -0.10 -9.68
CA ALA A 190 3.71 -0.07 -11.11
C ALA A 190 2.60 -1.08 -11.47
N GLY A 191 2.64 -2.30 -10.91
CA GLY A 191 1.61 -3.32 -11.09
C GLY A 191 0.23 -2.83 -10.66
N PHE A 192 0.10 -2.30 -9.43
CA PHE A 192 -1.15 -1.70 -8.94
C PHE A 192 -1.58 -0.50 -9.78
N ALA A 193 -0.66 0.37 -10.20
CA ALA A 193 -1.01 1.46 -11.10
C ALA A 193 -1.62 0.95 -12.42
N LEU A 194 -1.08 -0.13 -13.01
CA LEU A 194 -1.65 -0.75 -14.21
C LEU A 194 -3.03 -1.38 -13.95
N ILE A 195 -3.24 -2.03 -12.80
CA ILE A 195 -4.55 -2.57 -12.41
C ILE A 195 -5.58 -1.44 -12.37
N TYR A 196 -5.28 -0.31 -11.74
CA TYR A 196 -6.22 0.81 -11.71
C TYR A 196 -6.43 1.44 -13.10
N TYR A 197 -5.36 1.62 -13.87
CA TYR A 197 -5.45 2.18 -15.22
C TYR A 197 -6.37 1.37 -16.13
N LYS A 198 -6.26 0.03 -16.07
CA LYS A 198 -7.06 -0.90 -16.87
C LYS A 198 -8.48 -1.05 -16.36
N SER A 199 -8.67 -1.23 -15.05
CA SER A 199 -9.99 -1.42 -14.45
C SER A 199 -10.83 -0.14 -14.42
N GLN A 200 -10.18 1.03 -14.43
CA GLN A 200 -10.82 2.34 -14.29
C GLN A 200 -11.73 2.43 -13.05
N ASN A 201 -11.37 1.68 -12.00
CA ASN A 201 -12.13 1.56 -10.78
C ASN A 201 -11.18 1.47 -9.58
N ILE A 202 -11.25 2.46 -8.68
CA ILE A 202 -10.33 2.53 -7.53
C ILE A 202 -10.50 1.33 -6.59
N TRP A 203 -11.72 0.79 -6.48
CA TRP A 203 -12.00 -0.37 -5.63
C TRP A 203 -11.37 -1.64 -6.15
N GLN A 204 -11.19 -1.79 -7.46
CA GLN A 204 -10.44 -2.94 -7.98
C GLN A 204 -9.01 -2.95 -7.43
N ASN A 205 -8.39 -1.77 -7.35
CA ASN A 205 -7.03 -1.66 -6.84
C ASN A 205 -6.97 -1.76 -5.31
N ILE A 206 -7.84 -1.03 -4.61
CA ILE A 206 -7.96 -1.10 -3.15
C ILE A 206 -8.17 -2.54 -2.69
N MET A 207 -9.08 -3.30 -3.32
CA MET A 207 -9.34 -4.68 -2.91
C MET A 207 -8.18 -5.62 -3.25
N THR A 208 -7.47 -5.39 -4.35
CA THR A 208 -6.26 -6.17 -4.68
C THR A 208 -5.20 -5.96 -3.60
N HIS A 209 -4.90 -4.70 -3.28
CA HIS A 209 -3.89 -4.35 -2.30
C HIS A 209 -4.31 -4.76 -0.88
N PHE A 210 -5.57 -4.53 -0.51
CA PHE A 210 -6.11 -4.98 0.77
C PHE A 210 -5.97 -6.49 0.96
N PHE A 211 -6.24 -7.31 -0.06
CA PHE A 211 -6.03 -8.75 0.04
C PHE A 211 -4.56 -9.15 0.07
N PHE A 212 -3.67 -8.39 -0.58
CA PHE A 212 -2.22 -8.61 -0.49
C PHE A 212 -1.75 -8.44 0.97
N ASP A 213 -2.17 -7.36 1.62
CA ASP A 213 -1.80 -7.05 3.01
C ASP A 213 -2.54 -7.91 4.04
N PHE A 214 -3.79 -8.27 3.77
CA PHE A 214 -4.62 -9.06 4.68
C PHE A 214 -4.01 -10.44 4.98
N ILE A 215 -3.21 -11.00 4.07
CA ILE A 215 -2.46 -12.25 4.31
C ILE A 215 -1.56 -12.11 5.54
N GLN A 216 -0.93 -10.95 5.74
CA GLN A 216 -0.06 -10.70 6.89
C GLN A 216 -0.85 -10.65 8.20
N VAL A 217 -2.03 -10.00 8.18
CA VAL A 217 -2.93 -9.93 9.35
C VAL A 217 -3.44 -11.31 9.73
N LEU A 218 -3.82 -12.13 8.75
CA LEU A 218 -4.20 -13.52 8.97
C LEU A 218 -3.05 -14.32 9.58
N GLY A 219 -1.83 -14.17 9.05
CA GLY A 219 -0.63 -14.81 9.58
C GLY A 219 -0.38 -14.44 11.04
N ALA A 220 -0.43 -13.15 11.38
CA ALA A 220 -0.27 -12.67 12.74
C ALA A 220 -1.37 -13.21 13.68
N GLY A 221 -2.62 -13.27 13.22
CA GLY A 221 -3.74 -13.82 13.98
C GLY A 221 -3.58 -15.33 14.27
N VAL A 222 -3.11 -16.11 13.28
CA VAL A 222 -2.82 -17.53 13.48
C VAL A 222 -1.72 -17.73 14.53
N VAL A 223 -0.64 -16.95 14.45
CA VAL A 223 0.46 -17.01 15.44
C VAL A 223 -0.04 -16.68 16.85
N LEU A 224 -0.89 -15.65 16.99
CA LEU A 224 -1.51 -15.31 18.26
C LEU A 224 -2.37 -16.46 18.81
N ILE A 225 -3.26 -17.03 18.01
CA ILE A 225 -4.12 -18.15 18.42
C ILE A 225 -3.26 -19.34 18.88
N VAL A 226 -2.27 -19.75 18.09
CA VAL A 226 -1.37 -20.86 18.45
C VAL A 226 -0.63 -20.58 19.75
N SER A 227 -0.24 -19.33 20.01
CA SER A 227 0.45 -18.95 21.26
C SER A 227 -0.45 -19.02 22.50
N LEU A 228 -1.76 -18.82 22.35
CA LEU A 228 -2.73 -18.89 23.45
C LEU A 228 -3.17 -20.34 23.76
N LEU A 229 -2.92 -21.27 22.83
CA LEU A 229 -3.27 -22.68 22.97
C LEU A 229 -2.13 -23.54 23.55
N ARG A 230 -0.94 -22.96 23.77
CA ARG A 230 0.22 -23.60 24.40
C ARG A 230 0.29 -23.22 25.88
#